data_AF-B4WN42-F1
#
_entry.id   AF-B4WN42-F1
#
_cell.length_a   1.000
_cell.length_b   1.000
_cell.length_c   1.000
_cell.angle_alpha   90.00
_cell.angle_beta   90.00
_cell.angle_gamma   90.00
#
_symmetry.space_group_name_H-M   'P 1'
#
loop_
_entity.id
_entity.type
_entity.pdbx_description
1 polymer ?
#
loop_
_entity_poly.entity_id
_entity_poly.type
_entity_poly.pdbx_seq_one_letter_code
_entity_poly.pdbx_strand_id
1 'polypeptide(L)' 'MHQNWRRLIVDVPELEGARLHDLRHTFATERVGLMGIEELRALMGHESILTTLRYQKVTSARAETVAQSALKKLAN' A
#
# COMPACT_ATOMS: atom_id res chain seq x y z
N MET A 1 -10.64 19.39 -1.09
CA MET A 1 -9.62 18.58 -1.81
C MET A 1 -10.18 17.56 -2.82
N HIS A 2 -11.45 17.13 -2.75
CA HIS A 2 -11.96 16.03 -3.61
C HIS A 2 -12.43 16.41 -5.04
N GLN A 3 -12.85 17.66 -5.29
CA GLN A 3 -13.45 18.01 -6.59
C GLN A 3 -12.45 18.02 -7.76
N ASN A 4 -11.19 18.41 -7.50
CA ASN A 4 -10.16 18.40 -8.53
C ASN A 4 -9.79 16.98 -8.97
N TRP A 5 -9.77 16.01 -8.05
CA TRP A 5 -9.37 14.63 -8.37
C TRP A 5 -10.29 13.98 -9.40
N ARG A 6 -11.62 14.03 -9.18
CA ARG A 6 -12.59 13.44 -10.12
C ARG A 6 -12.49 14.06 -11.52
N ARG A 7 -12.20 15.35 -11.60
CA ARG A 7 -11.97 16.03 -12.88
C ARG A 7 -10.66 15.62 -13.55
N LEU A 8 -9.60 15.42 -12.76
CA LEU A 8 -8.28 15.04 -13.29
C LEU A 8 -8.25 13.63 -13.86
N ILE A 9 -9.06 12.72 -13.33
CA ILE A 9 -9.10 11.32 -13.77
C ILE A 9 -10.19 11.02 -14.79
N VAL A 10 -10.96 12.02 -15.23
CA VAL A 10 -12.14 11.82 -16.09
C VAL A 10 -11.79 11.14 -17.42
N ASP A 11 -10.60 11.40 -17.93
CA ASP A 11 -10.09 10.84 -19.19
C ASP A 11 -9.25 9.56 -18.98
N VAL A 12 -9.24 9.00 -17.77
CA VAL A 12 -8.51 7.77 -17.42
C VAL A 12 -9.51 6.73 -16.89
N PRO A 13 -10.12 5.92 -17.77
CA PRO A 13 -11.16 4.95 -17.39
C PRO A 13 -10.72 3.98 -16.28
N GLU A 14 -9.44 3.61 -16.24
CA GLU A 14 -8.87 2.70 -15.24
C GLU A 14 -8.92 3.27 -13.81
N LEU A 15 -9.06 4.59 -13.67
CA LEU A 15 -9.17 5.27 -12.39
C LEU A 15 -10.61 5.63 -12.01
N GLU A 16 -11.61 5.20 -12.79
CA GLU A 16 -13.01 5.45 -12.46
C GLU A 16 -13.36 4.91 -11.06
N GLY A 17 -13.94 5.77 -10.22
CA GLY A 17 -14.28 5.44 -8.84
C GLY A 17 -13.10 5.39 -7.85
N ALA A 18 -11.86 5.41 -8.32
CA ALA A 18 -10.67 5.42 -7.45
C ALA A 18 -10.58 6.72 -6.65
N ARG A 19 -10.23 6.63 -5.36
CA ARG A 19 -9.97 7.80 -4.51
C ARG A 19 -8.46 7.92 -4.29
N LEU A 20 -7.97 9.15 -4.08
CA LEU A 20 -6.58 9.39 -3.67
C LEU A 20 -6.17 8.59 -2.43
N HIS A 21 -7.12 8.33 -1.52
CA HIS A 21 -6.88 7.47 -0.36
C HIS A 21 -6.56 6.02 -0.76
N ASP A 22 -7.19 5.50 -1.81
CA ASP A 22 -6.97 4.13 -2.29
C ASP A 22 -5.60 4.00 -2.96
N LEU A 23 -5.16 5.03 -3.68
CA LEU A 23 -3.79 5.11 -4.21
C LEU A 23 -2.75 5.22 -3.10
N ARG A 24 -3.00 6.05 -2.08
CA ARG A 24 -2.15 6.14 -0.87
C ARG A 24 -2.06 4.79 -0.17
N HIS A 25 -3.17 4.06 -0.08
CA HIS A 25 -3.21 2.73 0.51
C HIS A 25 -2.38 1.72 -0.29
N THR A 26 -2.52 1.74 -1.62
CA THR A 26 -1.76 0.86 -2.53
C THR A 26 -0.26 1.11 -2.38
N PHE A 27 0.16 2.39 -2.44
CA PHE A 27 1.55 2.80 -2.23
C PHE A 27 2.12 2.28 -0.90
N ALA A 28 1.38 2.45 0.20
CA ALA A 28 1.83 2.00 1.52
C ALA A 28 1.98 0.48 1.60
N THR A 29 1.02 -0.28 1.06
CA THR A 29 1.06 -1.74 1.05
C THR A 29 2.18 -2.29 0.15
N GLU A 30 2.54 -1.62 -0.94
CA GLU A 30 3.66 -2.03 -1.79
C GLU A 30 5.03 -1.76 -1.16
N ARG A 31 5.15 -0.73 -0.33
CA ARG A 31 6.42 -0.30 0.27
C ARG A 31 6.67 -0.83 1.66
N VAL A 32 5.63 -1.27 2.37
CA VAL A 32 5.79 -1.83 3.71
C VAL A 32 6.64 -3.12 3.64
N GLY A 33 7.72 -3.17 4.41
CA GLY A 33 8.71 -4.25 4.36
C GLY A 33 9.87 -4.03 3.37
N LEU A 34 9.77 -3.07 2.45
CA LEU A 34 10.89 -2.62 1.59
C LEU A 34 11.61 -1.40 2.16
N MET A 35 10.96 -0.67 3.07
CA MET A 35 11.51 0.50 3.75
C MET A 35 11.16 0.50 5.23
N GLY A 36 11.87 1.32 6.02
CA GLY A 36 11.59 1.46 7.45
C GLY A 36 10.17 1.97 7.69
N ILE A 37 9.49 1.44 8.70
CA ILE A 37 8.09 1.84 9.00
C ILE A 37 7.97 3.33 9.37
N GLU A 38 9.00 3.90 10.01
CA GLU A 38 9.07 5.33 10.33
C GLU A 38 9.33 6.20 9.09
N GLU A 39 10.14 5.72 8.14
CA GLU A 39 10.34 6.40 6.85
C GLU A 39 9.04 6.43 6.04
N LEU A 40 8.34 5.29 6.00
CA LEU A 40 7.03 5.19 5.37
C LEU A 40 6.02 6.12 6.06
N ARG A 41 6.02 6.19 7.40
CA ARG A 41 5.16 7.12 8.17
C ARG A 41 5.41 8.57 7.75
N ALA A 42 6.67 8.99 7.70
CA ALA A 42 7.06 10.34 7.31
C ALA A 42 6.61 10.65 5.87
N LEU A 43 6.85 9.73 4.93
CA LEU A 43 6.46 9.89 3.53
C LEU A 43 4.95 9.97 3.33
N MET A 44 4.18 9.26 4.16
CA MET A 44 2.72 9.32 4.15
C MET A 44 2.15 10.57 4.83
N GLY A 45 2.98 11.38 5.47
CA GLY A 45 2.57 12.55 6.23
C GLY A 45 1.74 12.17 7.47
N HIS A 46 1.98 10.99 8.04
CA HIS A 46 1.27 10.54 9.23
C HIS A 46 1.97 11.05 10.49
N GLU A 47 1.23 11.74 11.34
CA GLU A 47 1.73 12.17 12.65
C GLU A 47 1.82 10.98 13.61
N SER A 48 0.82 10.10 13.61
CA SER A 48 0.79 8.90 14.43
C SER A 48 1.28 7.66 13.68
N ILE A 49 2.23 6.94 14.28
CA ILE A 49 2.71 5.65 13.78
C ILE A 49 1.58 4.60 13.70
N LEU A 50 0.56 4.68 14.57
CA LEU A 50 -0.57 3.76 14.60
C LEU A 50 -1.36 3.77 13.28
N THR A 51 -1.41 4.91 12.59
CA THR A 51 -2.06 5.05 11.29
C THR A 51 -1.30 4.27 10.21
N THR A 52 0.03 4.27 10.26
CA THR A 52 0.90 3.54 9.32
C THR A 52 0.95 2.04 9.63
N LEU A 53 0.88 1.64 10.90
CA LEU A 53 0.87 0.22 11.31
C LEU A 53 -0.34 -0.56 10.76
N ARG A 54 -1.40 0.12 10.33
CA ARG A 54 -2.54 -0.53 9.64
C ARG A 54 -2.12 -1.26 8.38
N TYR A 55 -1.06 -0.82 7.70
CA TYR A 55 -0.55 -1.48 6.49
C TYR A 55 0.31 -2.70 6.79
N GLN A 56 0.94 -2.77 7.98
CA GLN A 56 1.78 -3.91 8.37
C GLN A 56 1.00 -5.22 8.48
N LYS A 57 -0.27 -5.18 8.89
CA LYS A 57 -1.15 -6.36 8.97
C LYS A 57 -1.41 -7.01 7.61
N VAL A 58 -1.49 -6.23 6.54
CA VAL A 58 -1.69 -6.77 5.18
C VAL A 58 -0.45 -7.52 4.70
N THR A 59 0.73 -7.07 5.12
CA THR A 59 2.00 -7.74 4.81
C THR A 59 2.19 -9.09 5.48
N SER A 60 1.58 -9.39 6.64
CA SER A 60 1.78 -10.71 7.25
C SER A 60 1.22 -11.83 6.35
N ALA A 61 0.04 -11.62 5.77
CA ALA A 61 -0.56 -12.56 4.81
C ALA A 61 0.25 -12.66 3.51
N ARG A 62 0.82 -11.54 3.03
CA ARG A 62 1.67 -11.55 1.83
C ARG A 62 3.04 -12.20 2.09
N ALA A 63 3.65 -11.94 3.23
CA ALA A 63 4.91 -12.56 3.64
C ALA A 63 4.75 -14.07 3.80
N GLU A 64 3.62 -14.53 4.35
CA GLU A 64 3.28 -15.95 4.42
C GLU A 64 3.17 -16.57 3.02
N THR A 65 2.45 -15.92 2.09
CA THR A 65 2.32 -16.38 0.70
C THR A 65 3.68 -16.49 0.00
N VAL A 66 4.56 -15.50 0.20
CA VAL A 66 5.91 -15.49 -0.36
C VAL A 66 6.76 -16.60 0.25
N ALA A 67 6.71 -16.78 1.57
CA ALA A 67 7.44 -17.85 2.27
C ALA A 67 6.99 -19.25 1.80
N GLN A 68 5.67 -19.48 1.67
CA GLN A 68 5.12 -20.72 1.13
C GLN A 68 5.56 -20.97 -0.33
N SER A 69 5.59 -19.91 -1.16
CA SER A 69 6.03 -20.00 -2.55
C SER A 69 7.52 -20.31 -2.66
N ALA A 70 8.35 -19.71 -1.81
CA ALA A 70 9.78 -20.00 -1.74
C ALA A 70 10.05 -21.44 -1.28
N LEU A 71 9.33 -21.90 -0.25
CA LEU A 71 9.44 -23.28 0.25
C LEU A 71 9.10 -24.31 -0.83
N LYS A 72 8.02 -24.10 -1.59
CA LYS A 72 7.65 -24.98 -2.71
C LYS A 72 8.72 -25.06 -3.81
N LYS A 73 9.44 -23.97 -4.07
CA LYS A 73 10.54 -23.95 -5.05
C LYS A 73 11.76 -24.74 -4.58
N LEU A 74 12.01 -24.78 -3.27
CA LEU A 74 13.11 -25.54 -2.67
C LEU A 74 12.80 -27.03 -2.54
N ALA A 75 11.52 -27.40 -2.49
CA ALA A 75 11.07 -28.78 -2.35
C ALA A 75 10.94 -29.55 -3.69
N ASN A 76 11.22 -28.90 -4.83
CA ASN A 76 11.23 -29.49 -6.17
C ASN A 76 12.65 -29.63 -6.70
#